data_AF-A0A167W0J2-F1
#
_entry.id   AF-A0A167W0J2-F1
#
_cell.length_a   1.000
_cell.length_b   1.000
_cell.length_c   1.000
_cell.angle_alpha   90.00
_cell.angle_beta   90.00
_cell.angle_gamma   90.00
#
_symmetry.space_group_name_H-M   'P 1'
#
loop_
_entity.id
_entity.type
_entity.pdbx_description
1 polymer ?
#
loop_
_entity_poly.entity_id
_entity_poly.type
_entity_poly.pdbx_seq_one_letter_code
_entity_poly.pdbx_strand_id
1 'polypeptide(L)'
;MRLRPSEIIPQSICVRHGLSIGATCAPFVLALMYLLAPVAWPIAQLLNRVLGAESAHSAHVQEGGAQAVLQFHRTGEEPLRDDEISILNGVLELNTKKVMDIMTPIGDAVTLSSDTILDHLTIDFMLSSGYSRFPIHEPGKPFAYVGLLLVKKLLVYDPAKTLPVSAFALSILPEATPTINCFQALDYFQTGRAHLLLISRTPGVAGGAMGVITLEDIIEEIISEEIVDETDWYEDNTSKKRAKRMTTAAVMQGIVERGRAGETPRDRTPSRCPRPPR
;
A
#
# COMPACT_ATOMS: atom_id res chain seq x y z
N MET A 1 -23.71 35.42 -21.90
CA MET A 1 -22.52 35.02 -22.69
C MET A 1 -22.97 34.80 -24.13
N ARG A 2 -22.75 35.75 -25.05
CA ARG A 2 -23.15 35.64 -26.46
C ARG A 2 -22.06 34.88 -27.22
N LEU A 3 -22.18 33.55 -27.32
CA LEU A 3 -21.31 32.74 -28.16
C LEU A 3 -21.64 33.00 -29.63
N ARG A 4 -20.62 33.29 -30.45
CA ARG A 4 -20.83 33.67 -31.86
C ARG A 4 -21.10 32.40 -32.71
N PRO A 5 -22.03 32.45 -33.67
CA PRO A 5 -22.32 31.32 -34.56
C PRO A 5 -21.09 30.79 -35.32
N SER A 6 -20.06 31.62 -35.51
CA SER A 6 -18.80 31.27 -36.16
C SER A 6 -17.96 30.23 -35.42
N GLU A 7 -18.20 30.01 -34.12
CA GLU A 7 -17.42 29.08 -33.28
C GLU A 7 -18.10 27.72 -33.15
N ILE A 8 -19.44 27.71 -33.14
CA ILE A 8 -20.25 26.51 -32.91
C ILE A 8 -20.23 25.57 -34.13
N ILE A 9 -20.20 26.12 -35.35
CA ILE A 9 -20.21 25.36 -36.61
C ILE A 9 -18.95 24.49 -36.77
N PRO A 10 -17.71 25.01 -36.64
CA PRO A 10 -16.51 24.18 -36.77
C PRO A 10 -16.39 23.14 -35.65
N GLN A 11 -16.80 23.48 -34.42
CA GLN A 11 -16.73 22.58 -33.28
C GLN A 11 -17.71 21.40 -33.43
N SER A 12 -18.93 21.65 -33.93
CA SER A 12 -19.91 20.61 -34.24
C SER A 12 -19.46 19.69 -35.39
N ILE A 13 -18.73 20.21 -36.39
CA ILE A 13 -18.24 19.42 -37.53
C ILE A 13 -17.08 18.52 -37.10
N CYS A 14 -16.18 19.01 -36.24
CA CYS A 14 -15.06 18.22 -35.72
C CYS A 14 -15.51 17.04 -34.84
N VAL A 15 -16.60 17.18 -34.07
CA VAL A 15 -17.12 16.08 -33.23
C VAL A 15 -17.74 14.96 -34.07
N ARG A 16 -18.31 15.25 -35.24
CA ARG A 16 -19.03 14.28 -36.07
C ARG A 16 -18.20 13.66 -37.20
N HIS A 17 -17.23 14.40 -37.74
CA HIS A 17 -16.38 13.97 -38.87
C HIS A 17 -14.88 14.00 -38.53
N GLY A 18 -14.51 14.09 -37.26
CA GLY A 18 -13.12 14.22 -36.81
C GLY A 18 -12.16 13.16 -37.38
N LEU A 19 -12.59 11.90 -37.50
CA LEU A 19 -11.77 10.84 -38.10
C LEU A 19 -11.50 11.06 -39.59
N SER A 20 -12.50 11.51 -40.36
CA SER A 20 -12.39 11.70 -41.81
C SER A 20 -11.59 12.96 -42.16
N ILE A 21 -11.82 14.04 -41.41
CA ILE A 21 -11.05 15.29 -41.50
C ILE A 21 -9.60 15.03 -41.07
N GLY A 22 -9.39 14.28 -39.99
CA GLY A 22 -8.07 13.86 -39.53
C GLY A 22 -7.31 13.02 -40.57
N ALA A 23 -7.97 12.05 -41.21
CA ALA A 23 -7.36 11.21 -42.25
C ALA A 23 -6.96 12.02 -43.50
N THR A 24 -7.77 13.01 -43.88
CA THR A 24 -7.49 13.87 -45.05
C THR A 24 -6.37 14.88 -44.76
N CYS A 25 -6.28 15.37 -43.53
CA CYS A 25 -5.21 16.28 -43.09
C CYS A 25 -3.93 15.55 -42.66
N ALA A 26 -3.96 14.22 -42.49
CA ALA A 26 -2.80 13.41 -42.09
C ALA A 26 -1.54 13.62 -42.96
N PRO A 27 -1.58 13.60 -44.31
CA PRO A 27 -0.38 13.82 -45.12
C PRO A 27 0.19 15.24 -44.96
N PHE A 28 -0.66 16.24 -44.73
CA PHE A 28 -0.24 17.62 -44.48
C PHE A 28 0.44 17.75 -43.10
N VAL A 29 -0.13 17.15 -42.07
CA VAL A 29 0.46 17.11 -40.72
C VAL A 29 1.78 16.35 -40.72
N LEU A 30 1.88 15.22 -41.44
CA LEU A 30 3.12 14.47 -41.61
C LEU A 30 4.20 15.30 -42.31
N ALA A 31 3.85 16.00 -43.40
CA ALA A 31 4.79 16.89 -44.09
C ALA A 31 5.29 18.01 -43.17
N LEU A 32 4.39 18.61 -42.38
CA LEU A 32 4.73 19.62 -41.38
C LEU A 32 5.62 19.04 -40.27
N MET A 33 5.35 17.81 -39.82
CA MET A 33 6.15 17.11 -38.81
C MET A 33 7.57 16.84 -39.32
N TYR A 34 7.74 16.41 -40.57
CA TYR A 34 9.06 16.24 -41.19
C TYR A 34 9.80 17.57 -41.37
N LEU A 35 9.08 18.65 -41.68
CA LEU A 35 9.66 19.99 -41.82
C LEU A 35 10.11 20.57 -40.47
N LEU A 36 9.34 20.33 -39.40
CA LEU A 36 9.70 20.77 -38.05
C LEU A 36 10.67 19.82 -37.33
N ALA A 37 10.78 18.56 -37.75
CA ALA A 37 11.70 17.57 -37.19
C ALA A 37 13.16 18.06 -37.02
N PRO A 38 13.81 18.72 -38.00
CA PRO A 38 15.18 19.22 -37.84
C PRO A 38 15.33 20.32 -36.78
N VAL A 39 14.25 21.03 -36.44
CA VAL A 39 14.24 22.05 -35.37
C VAL A 39 13.82 21.44 -34.04
N ALA A 40 12.86 20.51 -34.05
CA ALA A 40 12.39 19.83 -32.86
C ALA A 40 13.47 18.90 -32.27
N TRP A 41 14.29 18.26 -33.10
CA TRP A 41 15.35 17.35 -32.64
C TRP A 41 16.40 18.02 -31.73
N PRO A 42 17.01 19.18 -32.09
CA PRO A 42 17.96 19.85 -31.20
C PRO A 42 17.28 20.44 -29.96
N ILE A 43 16.02 20.89 -30.05
CA ILE A 43 15.26 21.36 -28.90
C ILE A 43 15.00 20.21 -27.92
N ALA A 44 14.59 19.04 -28.42
CA ALA A 44 14.40 17.84 -27.62
C ALA A 44 15.72 17.36 -27.00
N GLN A 45 16.83 17.45 -27.73
CA GLN A 45 18.15 17.07 -27.22
C GLN A 45 18.70 18.08 -26.20
N LEU A 46 18.38 19.36 -26.35
CA LEU A 46 18.68 20.41 -25.38
C LEU A 46 17.83 20.24 -24.12
N LEU A 47 16.52 19.98 -24.26
CA LEU A 47 15.65 19.66 -23.13
C LEU A 47 16.16 18.42 -22.40
N ASN A 48 16.52 17.35 -23.11
CA ASN A 48 17.08 16.15 -22.49
C ASN A 48 18.39 16.40 -21.75
N ARG A 49 19.20 17.37 -22.17
CA ARG A 49 20.42 17.77 -21.44
C ARG A 49 20.15 18.69 -20.24
N VAL A 50 19.15 19.54 -20.34
CA VAL A 50 18.79 20.49 -19.26
C VAL A 50 17.95 19.80 -18.18
N LEU A 51 17.12 18.82 -18.55
CA LEU A 51 16.28 18.03 -17.63
C LEU A 51 16.91 16.67 -17.23
N GLY A 52 18.01 16.22 -17.84
CA GLY A 52 18.42 14.82 -17.75
C GLY A 52 19.89 14.56 -17.41
N ALA A 53 20.18 14.52 -16.10
CA ALA A 53 21.21 13.64 -15.56
C ALA A 53 20.63 12.44 -14.77
N GLU A 54 19.30 12.32 -14.61
CA GLU A 54 18.71 11.37 -13.64
C GLU A 54 17.51 10.53 -14.16
N SER A 55 17.22 10.42 -15.46
CA SER A 55 16.07 9.55 -15.85
C SER A 55 16.17 8.92 -17.25
N ALA A 56 16.36 7.60 -17.26
CA ALA A 56 16.23 6.72 -18.41
C ALA A 56 14.79 6.73 -18.96
N HIS A 57 14.56 7.49 -20.03
CA HIS A 57 13.25 7.74 -20.64
C HIS A 57 12.80 6.61 -21.57
N SER A 58 12.11 5.60 -21.02
CA SER A 58 11.19 4.76 -21.80
C SER A 58 9.98 4.26 -21.00
N ALA A 59 10.11 4.12 -19.67
CA ALA A 59 9.00 3.77 -18.78
C ALA A 59 8.30 5.00 -18.17
N HIS A 60 9.02 6.11 -17.99
CA HIS A 60 8.56 7.24 -17.18
C HIS A 60 7.63 8.25 -17.92
N VAL A 61 7.45 8.12 -19.23
CA VAL A 61 6.60 9.04 -20.01
C VAL A 61 5.11 8.85 -19.70
N GLN A 62 4.70 7.65 -19.28
CA GLN A 62 3.31 7.38 -18.91
C GLN A 62 3.00 7.84 -17.48
N GLU A 63 3.96 7.73 -16.57
CA GLU A 63 3.85 8.17 -15.17
C GLU A 63 3.86 9.70 -15.05
N GLY A 64 4.74 10.37 -15.80
CA GLY A 64 4.80 11.83 -15.84
C GLY A 64 3.53 12.48 -16.40
N GLY A 65 2.78 11.78 -17.26
CA GLY A 65 1.51 12.27 -17.80
C GLY A 65 0.39 12.33 -16.75
N ALA A 66 0.23 11.29 -15.93
CA ALA A 66 -0.77 11.26 -14.87
C ALA A 66 -0.43 12.25 -13.74
N GLN A 67 0.85 12.33 -13.38
CA GLN A 67 1.37 13.31 -12.42
C GLN A 67 1.19 14.76 -12.91
N ALA A 68 1.44 15.01 -14.20
CA ALA A 68 1.21 16.33 -14.79
C ALA A 68 -0.27 16.71 -14.77
N VAL A 69 -1.19 15.78 -15.06
CA VAL A 69 -2.65 16.02 -14.97
C VAL A 69 -3.06 16.42 -13.56
N LEU A 70 -2.54 15.74 -12.52
CA LEU A 70 -2.80 16.12 -11.13
C LEU A 70 -2.28 17.53 -10.80
N GLN A 71 -1.10 17.88 -11.32
CA GLN A 71 -0.53 19.21 -11.15
C GLN A 71 -1.32 20.31 -11.87
N PHE A 72 -1.94 20.01 -13.01
CA PHE A 72 -2.87 20.94 -13.67
C PHE A 72 -4.13 21.17 -12.83
N HIS A 73 -4.65 20.12 -12.19
CA HIS A 73 -5.81 20.23 -11.30
C HIS A 73 -5.52 21.05 -10.03
N ARG A 74 -4.27 21.12 -9.54
CA ARG A 74 -3.89 22.07 -8.47
C ARG A 74 -4.14 23.54 -8.84
N THR A 75 -4.12 23.87 -10.12
CA THR A 75 -4.22 25.26 -10.64
C THR A 75 -5.52 25.56 -11.36
N GLY A 76 -6.45 24.59 -11.43
CA GLY A 76 -7.72 24.70 -12.13
C GLY A 76 -8.81 25.42 -11.35
N GLU A 77 -10.02 25.53 -11.94
CA GLU A 77 -11.18 26.21 -11.35
C GLU A 77 -11.68 25.54 -10.05
N GLU A 78 -11.42 24.24 -9.86
CA GLU A 78 -11.65 23.51 -8.62
C GLU A 78 -10.35 22.80 -8.20
N PRO A 79 -9.51 23.43 -7.36
CA PRO A 79 -8.27 22.83 -6.90
C PRO A 79 -8.55 21.68 -5.93
N LEU A 80 -7.96 20.52 -6.23
CA LEU A 80 -7.96 19.37 -5.31
C LEU A 80 -7.21 19.74 -4.02
N ARG A 81 -7.66 19.18 -2.89
CA ARG A 81 -6.94 19.33 -1.61
C ARG A 81 -5.60 18.60 -1.71
N ASP A 82 -4.60 19.08 -0.98
CA ASP A 82 -3.27 18.47 -0.98
C ASP A 82 -3.31 16.98 -0.56
N ASP A 83 -4.15 16.63 0.41
CA ASP A 83 -4.36 15.25 0.86
C ASP A 83 -4.91 14.35 -0.29
N GLU A 84 -5.84 14.87 -1.08
CA GLU A 84 -6.43 14.12 -2.22
C GLU A 84 -5.39 13.87 -3.30
N ILE A 85 -4.52 14.86 -3.55
CA ILE A 85 -3.41 14.74 -4.51
C ILE A 85 -2.38 13.73 -4.00
N SER A 86 -2.08 13.73 -2.70
CA SER A 86 -1.18 12.75 -2.08
C SER A 86 -1.69 11.33 -2.28
N ILE A 87 -2.98 11.10 -2.01
CA ILE A 87 -3.61 9.79 -2.20
C ILE A 87 -3.55 9.35 -3.67
N LEU A 88 -3.88 10.26 -4.60
CA LEU A 88 -3.84 9.97 -6.03
C LEU A 88 -2.41 9.62 -6.50
N ASN A 89 -1.40 10.29 -5.96
CA ASN A 89 0.00 9.97 -6.24
C ASN A 89 0.38 8.59 -5.69
N GLY A 90 0.02 8.28 -4.44
CA GLY A 90 0.26 6.97 -3.82
C GLY A 90 -0.35 5.82 -4.65
N VAL A 91 -1.56 5.98 -5.16
CA VAL A 91 -2.19 4.98 -6.05
C VAL A 91 -1.42 4.78 -7.36
N LEU A 92 -0.92 5.87 -7.97
CA LEU A 92 -0.14 5.78 -9.21
C LEU A 92 1.21 5.06 -8.98
N GLU A 93 1.86 5.33 -7.85
CA GLU A 93 3.11 4.69 -7.45
C GLU A 93 2.93 3.21 -7.08
N LEU A 94 1.77 2.83 -6.54
CA LEU A 94 1.46 1.46 -6.13
C LEU A 94 1.56 0.43 -7.27
N ASN A 95 1.32 0.87 -8.50
CA ASN A 95 1.41 0.01 -9.68
C ASN A 95 2.86 -0.41 -10.01
N THR A 96 3.83 0.45 -9.70
CA THR A 96 5.25 0.21 -9.99
C THR A 96 6.05 -0.18 -8.76
N LYS A 97 5.58 0.15 -7.56
CA LYS A 97 6.16 -0.30 -6.30
C LYS A 97 5.99 -1.81 -6.13
N LYS A 98 7.08 -2.48 -5.75
CA LYS A 98 7.08 -3.92 -5.50
C LYS A 98 6.79 -4.19 -4.04
N VAL A 99 6.14 -5.32 -3.79
CA VAL A 99 5.80 -5.75 -2.43
C VAL A 99 7.05 -5.97 -1.57
N MET A 100 8.17 -6.38 -2.16
CA MET A 100 9.42 -6.55 -1.41
C MET A 100 9.96 -5.27 -0.78
N ASP A 101 9.55 -4.10 -1.26
CA ASP A 101 10.05 -2.80 -0.78
C ASP A 101 9.27 -2.31 0.45
N ILE A 102 8.04 -2.81 0.65
CA ILE A 102 7.14 -2.41 1.75
C ILE A 102 6.85 -3.55 2.75
N MET A 103 7.20 -4.80 2.43
CA MET A 103 6.92 -5.94 3.30
C MET A 103 7.63 -5.80 4.66
N THR A 104 6.98 -6.29 5.71
CA THR A 104 7.62 -6.48 7.01
C THR A 104 8.57 -7.69 6.96
N PRO A 105 9.88 -7.53 7.24
CA PRO A 105 10.82 -8.65 7.25
C PRO A 105 10.41 -9.74 8.23
N ILE A 106 10.65 -11.01 7.88
CA ILE A 106 10.20 -12.13 8.70
C ILE A 106 10.82 -12.15 10.11
N GLY A 107 11.99 -11.54 10.28
CA GLY A 107 12.66 -11.42 11.58
C GLY A 107 12.02 -10.40 12.53
N ASP A 108 11.25 -9.45 12.01
CA ASP A 108 10.48 -8.49 12.81
C ASP A 108 9.02 -8.96 12.99
N ALA A 109 8.57 -9.96 12.22
CA ALA A 109 7.23 -10.55 12.35
C ALA A 109 7.13 -11.52 13.53
N VAL A 110 6.05 -11.41 14.32
CA VAL A 110 5.77 -12.37 15.40
C VAL A 110 5.20 -13.65 14.81
N THR A 111 5.95 -14.74 14.95
CA THR A 111 5.62 -16.05 14.37
C THR A 111 5.68 -17.14 15.44
N LEU A 112 4.97 -18.24 15.22
CA LEU A 112 4.90 -19.36 16.16
C LEU A 112 5.24 -20.67 15.45
N SER A 113 5.85 -21.60 16.17
CA SER A 113 6.08 -22.94 15.63
C SER A 113 4.88 -23.85 15.87
N SER A 114 4.64 -24.81 14.98
CA SER A 114 3.49 -25.71 15.08
C SER A 114 3.50 -26.65 16.29
N ASP A 115 4.66 -26.85 16.92
CA ASP A 115 4.86 -27.61 18.17
C ASP A 115 4.80 -26.72 19.43
N THR A 116 4.65 -25.40 19.27
CA THR A 116 4.48 -24.48 20.39
C THR A 116 3.23 -24.87 21.18
N ILE A 117 3.36 -25.03 22.49
CA ILE A 117 2.27 -25.38 23.39
C ILE A 117 1.51 -24.11 23.76
N LEU A 118 0.20 -24.10 23.54
CA LEU A 118 -0.67 -22.99 23.90
C LEU A 118 -1.10 -23.12 25.37
N ASP A 119 -0.20 -22.73 26.26
CA ASP A 119 -0.47 -22.59 27.69
C ASP A 119 -1.01 -21.19 28.03
N HIS A 120 -1.33 -20.95 29.30
CA HIS A 120 -1.81 -19.65 29.77
C HIS A 120 -0.83 -18.52 29.45
N LEU A 121 0.48 -18.75 29.63
CA LEU A 121 1.50 -17.72 29.39
C LEU A 121 1.62 -17.35 27.92
N THR A 122 1.58 -18.34 27.02
CA THR A 122 1.68 -18.13 25.58
C THR A 122 0.43 -17.42 25.06
N ILE A 123 -0.76 -17.80 25.54
CA ILE A 123 -2.00 -17.14 25.17
C ILE A 123 -2.02 -15.69 25.68
N ASP A 124 -1.63 -15.46 26.92
CA ASP A 124 -1.53 -14.10 27.47
C ASP A 124 -0.53 -13.24 26.66
N PHE A 125 0.60 -13.82 26.27
CA PHE A 125 1.55 -13.16 25.37
C PHE A 125 0.92 -12.79 24.04
N MET A 126 0.25 -13.73 23.37
CA MET A 126 -0.42 -13.49 22.09
C MET A 126 -1.49 -12.40 22.20
N LEU A 127 -2.33 -12.44 23.24
CA LEU A 127 -3.35 -11.42 23.47
C LEU A 127 -2.75 -10.05 23.79
N SER A 128 -1.64 -10.02 24.54
CA SER A 128 -0.95 -8.78 24.87
C SER A 128 -0.23 -8.15 23.68
N SER A 129 0.18 -8.93 22.68
CA SER A 129 0.94 -8.46 21.51
C SER A 129 0.14 -7.59 20.53
N GLY A 130 -1.18 -7.52 20.64
CA GLY A 130 -2.05 -6.75 19.73
C GLY A 130 -2.34 -7.42 18.38
N TYR A 131 -1.55 -8.41 17.96
CA TYR A 131 -1.76 -9.07 16.67
C TYR A 131 -2.93 -10.05 16.67
N SER A 132 -3.71 -10.04 15.59
CA SER A 132 -4.84 -10.97 15.40
C SER A 132 -4.50 -12.25 14.62
N ARG A 133 -3.38 -12.23 13.88
CA ARG A 133 -3.00 -13.22 12.86
C ARG A 133 -1.54 -13.61 13.06
N PHE A 134 -1.29 -14.89 13.37
CA PHE A 134 0.06 -15.40 13.63
C PHE A 134 0.46 -16.42 12.55
N PRO A 135 1.50 -16.15 11.75
CA PRO A 135 2.06 -17.11 10.82
C PRO A 135 2.69 -18.29 11.56
N ILE A 136 2.35 -19.51 11.15
CA ILE A 136 2.79 -20.75 11.78
C ILE A 136 3.80 -21.46 10.88
N HIS A 137 4.97 -21.79 11.42
CA HIS A 137 6.02 -22.50 10.72
C HIS A 137 6.22 -23.94 11.22
N GLU A 138 6.84 -24.77 10.40
CA GLU A 138 7.22 -26.14 10.76
C GLU A 138 8.25 -26.15 11.92
N PRO A 139 8.23 -27.17 12.78
CA PRO A 139 9.19 -27.30 13.88
C PRO A 139 10.62 -27.37 13.35
N GLY A 140 11.51 -26.54 13.89
CA GLY A 140 12.92 -26.48 13.49
C GLY A 140 13.19 -25.86 12.11
N LYS A 141 12.16 -25.38 11.39
CA LYS A 141 12.31 -24.69 10.08
C LYS A 141 11.59 -23.34 10.10
N PRO A 142 12.28 -22.25 10.52
CA PRO A 142 11.64 -20.95 10.68
C PRO A 142 11.19 -20.30 9.36
N PHE A 143 11.70 -20.76 8.21
CA PHE A 143 11.33 -20.21 6.90
C PHE A 143 10.25 -21.01 6.17
N ALA A 144 9.75 -22.10 6.76
CA ALA A 144 8.77 -22.99 6.15
C ALA A 144 7.41 -22.82 6.85
N TYR A 145 6.55 -22.00 6.28
CA TYR A 145 5.23 -21.70 6.84
C TYR A 145 4.17 -22.67 6.32
N VAL A 146 3.28 -23.10 7.22
CA VAL A 146 2.22 -24.07 6.93
C VAL A 146 0.85 -23.38 6.83
N GLY A 147 0.66 -22.31 7.60
CA GLY A 147 -0.61 -21.60 7.63
C GLY A 147 -0.64 -20.48 8.65
N LEU A 148 -1.85 -20.02 8.94
CA LEU A 148 -2.12 -18.88 9.80
C LEU A 148 -3.02 -19.29 10.98
N LEU A 149 -2.60 -18.97 12.21
CA LEU A 149 -3.42 -19.09 13.40
C LEU A 149 -4.14 -17.76 13.66
N LEU A 150 -5.45 -17.80 13.87
CA LEU A 150 -6.24 -16.62 14.21
C LEU A 150 -6.54 -16.65 15.71
N VAL A 151 -6.28 -15.54 16.39
CA VAL A 151 -6.55 -15.39 17.84
C VAL A 151 -8.00 -15.68 18.19
N LYS A 152 -8.95 -15.32 17.32
CA LYS A 152 -10.38 -15.60 17.54
C LYS A 152 -10.68 -17.08 17.75
N LYS A 153 -9.86 -18.00 17.22
CA LYS A 153 -10.02 -19.45 17.44
C LYS A 153 -9.66 -19.87 18.88
N LEU A 154 -8.86 -19.05 19.58
CA LEU A 154 -8.45 -19.26 20.96
C LEU A 154 -9.48 -18.79 21.98
N LEU A 155 -10.51 -18.03 21.58
CA LEU A 155 -11.54 -17.51 22.50
C LEU A 155 -12.38 -18.60 23.18
N VAL A 156 -12.57 -19.73 22.51
CA VAL A 156 -13.33 -20.89 23.03
C VAL A 156 -12.38 -21.96 23.58
N TYR A 157 -11.07 -21.77 23.44
CA TYR A 157 -10.07 -22.71 23.89
C TYR A 157 -9.81 -22.54 25.39
N ASP A 158 -9.67 -23.66 26.09
CA ASP A 158 -9.29 -23.69 27.49
C ASP A 158 -7.77 -23.93 27.59
N PRO A 159 -6.98 -22.95 28.06
CA PRO A 159 -5.52 -23.07 28.17
C PRO A 159 -5.06 -24.18 29.11
N ALA A 160 -5.92 -24.68 30.01
CA ALA A 160 -5.58 -25.80 30.88
C ALA A 160 -5.31 -27.11 30.11
N LYS A 161 -5.72 -27.20 28.84
CA LYS A 161 -5.51 -28.38 27.98
C LYS A 161 -4.12 -28.46 27.35
N THR A 162 -3.35 -27.37 27.37
CA THR A 162 -1.95 -27.30 26.86
C THR A 162 -1.76 -28.01 25.52
N LEU A 163 -2.57 -27.65 24.51
CA LEU A 163 -2.52 -28.26 23.19
C LEU A 163 -1.46 -27.56 22.32
N PRO A 164 -0.77 -28.30 21.44
CA PRO A 164 0.13 -27.66 20.48
C PRO A 164 -0.67 -26.87 19.43
N VAL A 165 -0.05 -25.86 18.83
CA VAL A 165 -0.65 -25.05 17.75
C VAL A 165 -1.15 -25.93 16.59
N SER A 166 -0.41 -27.00 16.26
CA SER A 166 -0.78 -27.98 15.23
C SER A 166 -2.12 -28.69 15.46
N ALA A 167 -2.64 -28.71 16.70
CA ALA A 167 -3.96 -29.28 16.99
C ALA A 167 -5.12 -28.39 16.48
N PHE A 168 -4.84 -27.13 16.15
CA PHE A 168 -5.83 -26.18 15.68
C PHE A 168 -5.85 -26.15 14.15
N ALA A 169 -7.05 -26.08 13.58
CA ALA A 169 -7.20 -25.90 12.14
C ALA A 169 -6.59 -24.54 11.74
N LEU A 170 -5.49 -24.56 11.00
CA LEU A 170 -4.86 -23.35 10.47
C LEU A 170 -5.67 -22.80 9.30
N SER A 171 -5.75 -21.48 9.20
CA SER A 171 -6.27 -20.81 8.01
C SER A 171 -5.19 -20.77 6.93
N ILE A 172 -5.62 -20.65 5.67
CA ILE A 172 -4.69 -20.52 4.55
C ILE A 172 -3.80 -19.28 4.72
N LEU A 173 -2.50 -19.47 4.52
CA LEU A 173 -1.54 -18.39 4.39
C LEU A 173 -1.11 -18.36 2.93
N PRO A 174 -1.66 -17.42 2.13
CA PRO A 174 -1.27 -17.34 0.73
C PRO A 174 0.18 -16.88 0.61
N GLU A 175 0.84 -17.37 -0.44
CA GLU A 175 2.23 -17.06 -0.72
C GLU A 175 2.35 -16.37 -2.08
N ALA A 176 3.26 -15.41 -2.18
CA ALA A 176 3.55 -14.74 -3.42
C ALA A 176 5.03 -14.44 -3.60
N THR A 177 5.44 -14.17 -4.84
CA THR A 177 6.82 -13.83 -5.15
C THR A 177 7.14 -12.39 -4.70
N PRO A 178 8.41 -12.08 -4.39
CA PRO A 178 8.82 -10.71 -4.03
C PRO A 178 8.68 -9.72 -5.20
N THR A 179 8.48 -10.21 -6.43
CA THR A 179 8.43 -9.42 -7.65
C THR A 179 7.04 -8.91 -8.00
N ILE A 180 5.99 -9.35 -7.29
CA ILE A 180 4.62 -8.86 -7.54
C ILE A 180 4.54 -7.36 -7.23
N ASN A 181 3.66 -6.65 -7.93
CA ASN A 181 3.37 -5.26 -7.61
C ASN A 181 2.39 -5.17 -6.43
N CYS A 182 2.40 -4.03 -5.75
CA CYS A 182 1.54 -3.81 -4.59
C CYS A 182 0.05 -3.78 -4.99
N PHE A 183 -0.25 -3.33 -6.21
CA PHE A 183 -1.62 -3.36 -6.75
C PHE A 183 -2.20 -4.78 -6.88
N GLN A 184 -1.42 -5.77 -7.34
CA GLN A 184 -1.85 -7.18 -7.40
C GLN A 184 -2.06 -7.77 -6.01
N ALA A 185 -1.23 -7.38 -5.04
CA ALA A 185 -1.44 -7.77 -3.64
C ALA A 185 -2.73 -7.16 -3.08
N LEU A 186 -3.05 -5.90 -3.42
CA LEU A 186 -4.31 -5.25 -3.08
C LEU A 186 -5.51 -5.97 -3.70
N ASP A 187 -5.47 -6.27 -5.00
CA ASP A 187 -6.53 -7.03 -5.70
C ASP A 187 -6.78 -8.38 -5.01
N TYR A 188 -5.70 -9.05 -4.60
CA TYR A 188 -5.81 -10.30 -3.87
C TYR A 188 -6.49 -10.12 -2.50
N PHE A 189 -6.12 -9.10 -1.73
CA PHE A 189 -6.77 -8.80 -0.44
C PHE A 189 -8.24 -8.40 -0.58
N GLN A 190 -8.61 -7.70 -1.66
CA GLN A 190 -10.00 -7.35 -1.96
C GLN A 190 -10.90 -8.57 -2.21
N THR A 191 -10.33 -9.73 -2.56
CA THR A 191 -11.10 -10.99 -2.64
C THR A 191 -11.66 -11.44 -1.28
N GLY A 192 -11.18 -10.87 -0.17
CA GLY A 192 -11.62 -11.18 1.19
C GLY A 192 -11.14 -12.53 1.72
N ARG A 193 -10.28 -13.24 0.98
CA ARG A 193 -9.79 -14.58 1.36
C ARG A 193 -8.69 -14.55 2.41
N ALA A 194 -7.87 -13.51 2.40
CA ALA A 194 -6.83 -13.27 3.40
C ALA A 194 -6.55 -11.77 3.54
N HIS A 195 -5.97 -11.38 4.66
CA HIS A 195 -5.49 -10.01 4.95
C HIS A 195 -3.99 -10.01 5.32
N LEU A 196 -3.32 -11.16 5.14
CA LEU A 196 -1.91 -11.34 5.39
C LEU A 196 -1.39 -12.26 4.29
N LEU A 197 -0.32 -11.82 3.63
CA LEU A 197 0.31 -12.50 2.50
C LEU A 197 1.77 -12.77 2.86
N LEU A 198 2.22 -14.01 2.67
CA LEU A 198 3.61 -14.39 2.88
C LEU A 198 4.39 -14.15 1.59
N ILE A 199 5.51 -13.44 1.70
CA ILE A 199 6.41 -13.21 0.58
C ILE A 199 7.54 -14.21 0.66
N SER A 200 7.66 -15.05 -0.36
CA SER A 200 8.66 -16.11 -0.46
C SER A 200 9.38 -16.08 -1.80
N ARG A 201 10.67 -16.45 -1.80
CA ARG A 201 11.43 -16.64 -3.05
C ARG A 201 10.89 -17.79 -3.89
N THR A 202 10.28 -18.78 -3.22
CA THR A 202 9.79 -20.02 -3.83
C THR A 202 8.37 -20.31 -3.34
N PRO A 203 7.35 -19.54 -3.80
CA PRO A 203 5.99 -19.72 -3.32
C PRO A 203 5.47 -21.12 -3.64
N GLY A 204 4.79 -21.74 -2.67
CA GLY A 204 4.25 -23.10 -2.77
C GLY A 204 5.25 -24.22 -2.44
N VAL A 205 6.50 -23.88 -2.10
CA VAL A 205 7.51 -24.83 -1.63
C VAL A 205 7.88 -24.48 -0.20
N ALA A 206 8.03 -25.49 0.66
CA ALA A 206 8.46 -25.29 2.04
C ALA A 206 9.82 -24.59 2.11
N GLY A 207 9.85 -23.37 2.62
CA GLY A 207 11.06 -22.56 2.78
C GLY A 207 11.01 -21.24 1.99
N GLY A 208 12.08 -20.46 2.12
CA GLY A 208 12.28 -19.27 1.30
C GLY A 208 11.46 -18.04 1.69
N ALA A 209 10.75 -18.09 2.83
CA ALA A 209 10.04 -16.94 3.39
C ALA A 209 10.99 -15.76 3.64
N MET A 210 10.59 -14.59 3.14
CA MET A 210 11.33 -13.34 3.26
C MET A 210 10.66 -12.37 4.24
N GLY A 211 9.34 -12.29 4.18
CA GLY A 211 8.55 -11.34 4.96
C GLY A 211 7.06 -11.57 4.82
N VAL A 212 6.29 -10.76 5.53
CA VAL A 212 4.83 -10.71 5.45
C VAL A 212 4.40 -9.31 5.04
N ILE A 213 3.29 -9.24 4.32
CA ILE A 213 2.64 -7.97 4.01
C ILE A 213 1.17 -8.09 4.39
N THR A 214 0.60 -7.01 4.92
CA THR A 214 -0.82 -6.94 5.26
C THR A 214 -1.54 -5.92 4.38
N LEU A 215 -2.87 -5.85 4.52
CA LEU A 215 -3.66 -4.86 3.78
C LEU A 215 -3.35 -3.45 4.29
N GLU A 216 -3.08 -3.32 5.58
CA GLU A 216 -2.75 -2.08 6.26
C GLU A 216 -1.48 -1.44 5.65
N ASP A 217 -0.40 -2.21 5.46
CA ASP A 217 0.85 -1.74 4.81
C ASP A 217 0.60 -1.16 3.40
N ILE A 218 -0.34 -1.74 2.64
CA ILE A 218 -0.67 -1.27 1.29
C ILE A 218 -1.49 0.02 1.32
N ILE A 219 -2.41 0.14 2.28
CA ILE A 219 -3.25 1.34 2.44
C ILE A 219 -2.40 2.51 2.95
N GLU A 220 -1.45 2.24 3.84
CA GLU A 220 -0.46 3.20 4.30
C GLU A 220 0.32 3.81 3.13
N GLU A 221 0.77 2.97 2.20
CA GLU A 221 1.46 3.44 1.00
C GLU A 221 0.58 4.35 0.12
N ILE A 222 -0.72 4.01 0.00
CA ILE A 222 -1.68 4.82 -0.76
C ILE A 222 -1.89 6.19 -0.11
N ILE A 223 -2.04 6.24 1.22
CA ILE A 223 -2.32 7.48 1.95
C ILE A 223 -1.04 8.30 2.15
N SER A 224 0.13 7.65 2.05
CA SER A 224 1.44 8.23 2.37
C SER A 224 1.56 8.70 3.83
N GLU A 225 0.72 8.13 4.71
CA GLU A 225 0.70 8.38 6.15
C GLU A 225 0.60 7.04 6.89
N GLU A 226 1.43 6.87 7.92
CA GLU A 226 1.44 5.68 8.80
C GLU A 226 0.13 5.58 9.58
N ILE A 227 -0.52 4.41 9.52
CA ILE A 227 -1.77 4.16 10.24
C ILE A 227 -1.42 3.50 11.58
N VAL A 228 -1.29 4.31 12.62
CA VAL A 228 -1.04 3.81 13.98
C VAL A 228 -2.32 3.20 14.56
N ASP A 229 -2.37 1.87 14.72
CA ASP A 229 -3.49 1.20 15.37
C ASP A 229 -3.51 1.46 16.89
N GLU A 230 -4.65 1.19 17.52
CA GLU A 230 -4.87 1.38 18.95
C GLU A 230 -3.83 0.63 19.81
N THR A 231 -3.37 -0.53 19.31
CA THR A 231 -2.42 -1.42 19.97
C THR A 231 -0.95 -1.19 19.57
N ASP A 232 -0.69 -0.35 18.56
CA ASP A 232 0.66 -0.17 18.04
C ASP A 232 1.54 0.68 18.96
N TRP A 233 2.76 0.19 19.18
CA TRP A 233 3.79 0.85 19.98
C TRP A 233 4.71 1.75 19.17
N TYR A 234 4.89 1.41 17.90
CA TYR A 234 5.78 2.08 16.97
C TYR A 234 4.96 2.79 15.90
N GLU A 235 5.50 3.90 15.43
CA GLU A 235 4.92 4.75 14.39
C GLU A 235 5.18 4.19 13.01
N ASP A 236 6.23 3.38 12.87
CA ASP A 236 6.73 2.78 11.63
C ASP A 236 7.56 1.55 12.05
N ASN A 237 7.27 0.40 11.43
CA ASN A 237 7.94 -0.87 11.73
C ASN A 237 9.42 -0.88 11.28
N THR A 238 9.77 -0.08 10.28
CA THR A 238 11.12 0.00 9.71
C THR A 238 12.03 0.94 10.50
N SER A 239 11.57 2.15 10.83
CA SER A 239 12.38 3.14 11.57
C SER A 239 12.29 2.98 13.09
N LYS A 240 11.39 2.13 13.60
CA LYS A 240 11.15 1.86 15.03
C LYS A 240 10.97 3.14 15.86
N LYS A 241 10.48 4.21 15.22
CA LYS A 241 10.12 5.45 15.89
C LYS A 241 8.91 5.18 16.77
N ARG A 242 8.87 5.82 17.94
CA ARG A 242 7.75 5.65 18.86
C ARG A 242 6.54 6.37 18.29
N ALA A 243 5.38 5.70 18.26
CA ALA A 243 4.14 6.27 17.77
C ALA A 243 3.82 7.61 18.46
N LYS A 244 3.88 8.72 17.72
CA LYS A 244 3.28 10.00 18.09
C LYS A 244 1.91 10.05 17.46
N ARG A 245 0.92 9.81 18.31
CA ARG A 245 -0.48 10.01 17.92
C ARG A 245 -0.67 11.50 17.68
N MET A 246 -0.97 11.90 16.44
CA MET A 246 -1.43 13.26 16.18
C MET A 246 -2.65 13.52 17.07
N THR A 247 -2.66 14.64 17.78
CA THR A 247 -3.77 14.97 18.68
C THR A 247 -5.05 15.13 17.87
N THR A 248 -6.05 14.35 18.27
CA THR A 248 -7.44 14.23 17.77
C THR A 248 -8.10 15.56 17.34
N ALA A 249 -7.66 16.68 17.90
CA ALA A 249 -8.20 18.02 17.64
C ALA A 249 -7.92 18.58 16.24
N ALA A 250 -6.87 18.14 15.53
CA ALA A 250 -6.56 18.64 14.19
C ALA A 250 -7.36 17.93 13.07
N VAL A 251 -7.82 16.70 13.34
CA VAL A 251 -8.44 15.79 12.34
C VAL A 251 -9.97 15.74 12.47
N MET A 252 -10.53 16.01 13.66
CA MET A 252 -11.97 15.86 13.90
C MET A 252 -12.78 17.12 13.55
N GLN A 253 -13.12 17.30 12.27
CA GLN A 253 -14.36 18.02 11.94
C GLN A 253 -15.56 17.07 12.03
N GLY A 254 -16.29 17.13 13.15
CA GLY A 254 -17.59 16.46 13.30
C GLY A 254 -17.59 15.09 13.99
N ILE A 255 -16.42 14.53 14.35
CA ILE A 255 -16.33 13.33 15.17
C ILE A 255 -16.24 13.75 16.65
N VAL A 256 -17.09 13.20 17.51
CA VAL A 256 -17.10 13.46 18.96
C VAL A 256 -16.95 12.15 19.70
N GLU A 257 -15.83 11.98 20.40
CA GLU A 257 -15.66 10.87 21.33
C GLU A 257 -16.56 11.08 22.55
N ARG A 258 -17.60 10.25 22.69
CA ARG A 258 -18.44 10.27 23.90
C ARG A 258 -17.67 9.59 25.03
N GLY A 259 -16.92 10.38 25.79
CA GLY A 259 -16.25 9.91 27.00
C GLY A 259 -17.23 9.34 28.02
N ARG A 260 -16.88 8.20 28.62
CA ARG A 260 -17.63 7.64 29.74
C ARG A 260 -17.40 8.55 30.96
N ALA A 261 -18.48 8.95 31.64
CA ALA A 261 -18.37 9.85 32.79
C ALA A 261 -17.44 9.24 33.86
N GLY A 262 -16.26 9.86 34.07
CA GLY A 262 -15.30 9.48 35.09
C GLY A 262 -13.87 9.13 34.61
N GLU A 263 -13.61 8.99 33.31
CA GLU A 263 -12.24 8.79 32.80
C GLU A 263 -11.62 10.13 32.37
N THR A 264 -10.66 10.63 33.15
CA THR A 264 -9.73 11.67 32.67
C THR A 264 -8.94 11.13 31.47
N PRO A 265 -8.61 11.94 30.46
CA PRO A 265 -7.84 11.50 29.31
C PRO A 265 -6.46 11.05 29.81
N ARG A 266 -6.28 9.73 29.95
CA ARG A 266 -4.97 9.16 30.23
C ARG A 266 -4.19 9.29 28.95
N ASP A 267 -3.12 10.07 29.00
CA ASP A 267 -2.03 9.99 28.03
C ASP A 267 -1.55 8.52 28.04
N ARG A 268 -2.04 7.72 27.08
CA ARG A 268 -1.76 6.29 26.98
C ARG A 268 -0.34 6.13 26.44
N THR A 269 0.65 6.54 27.23
CA THR A 269 2.04 6.18 26.98
C THR A 269 2.16 4.68 27.21
N PRO A 270 2.77 3.93 26.28
CA PRO A 270 2.82 2.49 26.42
C PRO A 270 3.62 2.07 27.65
N SER A 271 3.03 1.17 28.45
CA SER A 271 3.70 0.46 29.53
C SER A 271 4.85 -0.38 28.97
N ARG A 272 6.01 -0.32 29.63
CA ARG A 272 7.23 -1.06 29.27
C ARG A 272 6.94 -2.54 28.96
N CYS A 273 7.45 -3.03 27.83
CA CYS A 273 7.54 -4.48 27.58
C CYS A 273 8.41 -5.18 28.65
N PRO A 274 8.06 -6.42 29.06
CA PRO A 274 9.04 -7.37 29.57
C PRO A 274 9.98 -7.76 28.42
N ARG A 275 11.29 -7.83 28.67
CA ARG A 275 12.25 -8.35 27.69
C ARG A 275 11.96 -9.83 27.42
N PRO A 276 12.12 -10.31 26.18
CA PRO A 276 12.04 -11.74 25.90
C PRO A 276 13.10 -12.50 26.72
N PRO A 277 12.80 -13.70 27.23
CA PRO A 277 13.83 -14.58 27.76
C PRO A 277 14.83 -14.94 26.64
N ARG A 278 16.11 -14.98 27.00
CA ARG A 278 17.21 -15.39 26.11
C ARG A 278 17.11 -16.86 25.73
#